data_AF-A0A0G0MCT4-F1
#
_entry.id   AF-A0A0G0MCT4-F1
#
_cell.length_a   1.000
_cell.length_b   1.000
_cell.length_c   1.000
_cell.angle_alpha   90.00
_cell.angle_beta   90.00
_cell.angle_gamma   90.00
#
_symmetry.space_group_name_H-M   'P 1'
#
loop_
_entity.id
_entity.type
_entity.pdbx_description
1 polymer ?
#
loop_
_entity_poly.entity_id
_entity_poly.type
_entity_poly.pdbx_seq_one_letter_code
_entity_poly.pdbx_strand_id
1 'polypeptide(L)'
;MRKIAILIFFVIAAAVFAPYSFAQTSTPSSIREQKLQLRDQRLEEKKALLEERSSDRQANLEQKKASREAQLTQKRTERISNFWGLLRRRLLAAAERLEKLIERIESRLAKIEEVNEDVDLDDINAQVLEAKEMLTAVMTNIEAADVEVETALASQEPKEAFAMVRSLVKEIKSDLIEIHRKLVHLIGDMKGLRVGQGASPSSAVTPTEVPATATPTPTVEVTLTPTVVPTGGV
;
A
#
# COMPACT_ATOMS: atom_id res chain seq x y z
N MET A 1 78.10 35.40 -75.79
CA MET A 1 77.82 36.48 -74.81
C MET A 1 76.44 36.32 -74.15
N ARG A 2 76.23 35.27 -73.33
CA ARG A 2 74.97 35.08 -72.57
C ARG A 2 75.16 34.59 -71.13
N LYS A 3 76.41 34.44 -70.66
CA LYS A 3 76.74 33.93 -69.31
C LYS A 3 77.28 34.99 -68.34
N ILE A 4 77.50 36.23 -68.79
CA ILE A 4 78.04 37.32 -67.96
C ILE A 4 76.92 38.18 -67.33
N ALA A 5 75.70 38.15 -67.91
CA ALA A 5 74.58 38.95 -67.41
C ALA A 5 73.88 38.37 -66.16
N ILE A 6 74.13 37.11 -65.80
CA ILE A 6 73.45 36.44 -64.67
C ILE A 6 74.21 36.64 -63.34
N LEU A 7 75.51 36.97 -63.38
CA LEU A 7 76.30 37.21 -62.17
C LEU A 7 76.14 38.61 -61.56
N ILE A 8 75.63 39.59 -62.31
CA ILE A 8 75.46 40.97 -61.81
C ILE A 8 74.15 41.14 -61.04
N PHE A 9 73.15 40.27 -61.26
CA PHE A 9 71.87 40.36 -60.55
C PHE A 9 71.94 39.79 -59.12
N PHE A 10 72.91 38.93 -58.81
CA PHE A 10 73.03 38.30 -57.48
C PHE A 10 73.85 39.12 -56.46
N VAL A 11 74.54 40.18 -56.89
CA VAL A 11 75.38 41.01 -55.99
C VAL A 11 74.60 42.21 -55.42
N ILE A 12 73.48 42.61 -56.01
CA ILE A 12 72.68 43.77 -55.54
C ILE A 12 71.56 43.37 -54.57
N ALA A 13 71.21 42.08 -54.47
CA ALA A 13 70.18 41.58 -53.55
C ALA A 13 70.70 41.28 -52.13
N ALA A 14 71.90 41.75 -51.75
CA ALA A 14 72.49 41.53 -50.43
C ALA A 14 72.50 42.78 -49.53
N ALA A 15 71.91 43.91 -49.95
CA ALA A 15 72.05 45.20 -49.26
C ALA A 15 70.77 45.78 -48.63
N VAL A 16 69.72 44.98 -48.41
CA VAL A 16 68.48 45.46 -47.74
C VAL A 16 67.96 44.46 -46.69
N PHE A 17 68.85 43.86 -45.90
CA PHE A 17 68.47 43.32 -44.59
C PHE A 17 68.99 44.29 -43.53
N ALA A 18 68.16 45.27 -43.18
CA ALA A 18 68.36 46.04 -41.97
C ALA A 18 68.36 45.07 -40.77
N PRO A 19 69.38 45.10 -39.89
CA PRO A 19 69.30 44.38 -38.64
C PRO A 19 68.19 45.03 -37.82
N TYR A 20 67.04 44.36 -37.74
CA TYR A 20 66.10 44.61 -36.67
C TYR A 20 66.83 44.28 -35.36
N SER A 21 67.39 45.30 -34.73
CA SER A 21 67.87 45.25 -33.37
C SER A 21 66.71 44.87 -32.48
N PHE A 22 66.63 43.59 -32.12
CA PHE A 22 65.75 43.09 -31.08
C PHE A 22 66.23 43.73 -29.78
N ALA A 23 65.53 44.77 -29.31
CA ALA A 23 65.79 45.39 -28.02
C ALA A 23 65.55 44.36 -26.92
N GLN A 24 66.63 43.69 -26.50
CA GLN A 24 66.65 42.79 -25.36
C GLN A 24 66.54 43.65 -24.10
N THR A 25 65.32 43.99 -23.70
CA THR A 25 65.07 44.63 -22.42
C THR A 25 65.31 43.60 -21.32
N SER A 26 66.46 43.68 -20.66
CA SER A 26 66.77 42.97 -19.42
C SER A 26 65.81 43.47 -18.34
N THR A 27 64.61 42.88 -18.31
CA THR A 27 63.60 43.10 -17.28
C THR A 27 64.11 42.46 -15.98
N PRO A 28 64.03 43.14 -14.82
CA PRO A 28 64.60 42.63 -13.56
C PRO A 28 63.90 41.32 -13.16
N SER A 29 64.69 40.25 -12.92
CA SER A 29 64.19 38.89 -12.64
C SER A 29 63.32 38.80 -11.39
N SER A 30 63.48 39.71 -10.42
CA SER A 30 62.74 39.69 -9.15
C SER A 30 61.24 39.91 -9.30
N ILE A 31 60.79 40.72 -10.27
CA ILE A 31 59.36 40.94 -10.53
C ILE A 31 58.72 39.67 -11.11
N ARG A 32 59.49 38.90 -11.90
CA ARG A 32 59.02 37.64 -12.49
C ARG A 32 58.87 36.54 -11.43
N GLU A 33 59.81 36.47 -10.49
CA GLU A 33 59.78 35.53 -9.35
C GLU A 33 58.63 35.85 -8.37
N GLN A 34 58.43 37.11 -7.99
CA GLN A 34 57.27 37.50 -7.18
C GLN A 34 55.95 37.13 -7.85
N LYS A 35 55.84 37.32 -9.17
CA LYS A 35 54.62 36.99 -9.93
C LYS A 35 54.35 35.48 -10.02
N LEU A 36 55.41 34.66 -9.98
CA LEU A 36 55.32 33.20 -9.91
C LEU A 36 54.83 32.75 -8.53
N GLN A 37 55.46 33.24 -7.45
CA GLN A 37 55.05 32.93 -6.07
C GLN A 37 53.58 33.29 -5.81
N LEU A 38 53.12 34.44 -6.32
CA LEU A 38 51.73 34.90 -6.19
C LEU A 38 50.77 34.05 -7.04
N ARG A 39 51.22 33.46 -8.15
CA ARG A 39 50.42 32.47 -8.90
C ARG A 39 50.31 31.15 -8.15
N ASP A 40 51.40 30.69 -7.55
CA ASP A 40 51.44 29.43 -6.83
C ASP A 40 50.57 29.48 -5.57
N GLN A 41 50.66 30.56 -4.78
CA GLN A 41 49.76 30.80 -3.64
C GLN A 41 48.29 30.82 -4.05
N ARG A 42 47.94 31.51 -5.15
CA ARG A 42 46.56 31.51 -5.65
C ARG A 42 46.08 30.15 -6.15
N LEU A 43 46.98 29.31 -6.64
CA LEU A 43 46.65 27.95 -7.06
C LEU A 43 46.44 27.04 -5.86
N GLU A 44 47.26 27.17 -4.82
CA GLU A 44 47.10 26.43 -3.55
C GLU A 44 45.80 26.81 -2.84
N GLU A 45 45.50 28.10 -2.71
CA GLU A 45 44.23 28.58 -2.14
C GLU A 45 43.03 28.05 -2.95
N LYS A 46 43.09 28.08 -4.28
CA LYS A 46 42.03 27.54 -5.12
C LYS A 46 41.86 26.04 -4.96
N LYS A 47 42.97 25.29 -4.83
CA LYS A 47 42.92 23.84 -4.60
C LYS A 47 42.28 23.53 -3.24
N ALA A 48 42.72 24.21 -2.18
CA ALA A 48 42.14 24.06 -0.84
C ALA A 48 40.63 24.36 -0.83
N LEU A 49 40.21 25.45 -1.49
CA LEU A 49 38.79 25.82 -1.58
C LEU A 49 37.97 24.83 -2.41
N LEU A 50 38.57 24.23 -3.45
CA LEU A 50 37.92 23.17 -4.22
C LEU A 50 37.81 21.86 -3.43
N GLU A 51 38.84 21.50 -2.66
CA GLU A 51 38.82 20.34 -1.78
C GLU A 51 37.77 20.50 -0.68
N GLU A 52 37.72 21.65 0.00
CA GLU A 52 36.70 21.99 1.01
C GLU A 52 35.28 21.94 0.42
N ARG A 53 35.07 22.54 -0.76
CA ARG A 53 33.76 22.44 -1.46
C ARG A 53 33.41 21.01 -1.85
N SER A 54 34.40 20.19 -2.19
CA SER A 54 34.17 18.79 -2.55
C SER A 54 33.80 17.96 -1.33
N SER A 55 34.48 18.14 -0.19
CA SER A 55 34.17 17.47 1.07
C SER A 55 32.80 17.89 1.59
N ASP A 56 32.47 19.19 1.55
CA ASP A 56 31.17 19.71 1.98
C ASP A 56 30.05 19.16 1.10
N ARG A 57 30.27 19.08 -0.21
CA ARG A 57 29.28 18.51 -1.14
C ARG A 57 29.08 17.03 -0.86
N GLN A 58 30.15 16.28 -0.59
CA GLN A 58 30.06 14.86 -0.27
C GLN A 58 29.34 14.61 1.05
N ALA A 59 29.69 15.35 2.12
CA ALA A 59 29.02 15.27 3.41
C ALA A 59 27.53 15.61 3.31
N ASN A 60 27.17 16.65 2.55
CA ASN A 60 25.77 17.01 2.30
C ASN A 60 25.01 15.92 1.52
N LEU A 61 25.67 15.25 0.58
CA LEU A 61 25.06 14.14 -0.18
C LEU A 61 24.83 12.92 0.72
N GLU A 62 25.80 12.58 1.56
CA GLU A 62 25.68 11.47 2.53
C GLU A 62 24.58 11.74 3.55
N GLN A 63 24.51 12.96 4.11
CA GLN A 63 23.44 13.36 5.02
C GLN A 63 22.05 13.29 4.35
N LYS A 64 21.94 13.76 3.10
CA LYS A 64 20.68 13.68 2.34
C LYS A 64 20.29 12.24 2.02
N LYS A 65 21.25 11.35 1.72
CA LYS A 65 21.00 9.92 1.50
C LYS A 65 20.47 9.27 2.78
N ALA A 66 21.18 9.43 3.88
CA ALA A 66 20.79 8.88 5.18
C ALA A 66 19.39 9.38 5.62
N SER A 67 19.13 10.69 5.48
CA SER A 67 17.82 11.28 5.80
C SER A 67 16.70 10.72 4.91
N ARG A 68 16.94 10.57 3.60
CA ARG A 68 15.96 9.98 2.68
C ARG A 68 15.70 8.51 2.98
N GLU A 69 16.75 7.74 3.27
CA GLU A 69 16.63 6.33 3.63
C GLU A 69 15.79 6.17 4.91
N ALA A 70 16.06 6.96 5.94
CA ALA A 70 15.28 6.96 7.18
C ALA A 70 13.79 7.35 6.95
N GLN A 71 13.52 8.35 6.12
CA GLN A 71 12.14 8.71 5.77
C GLN A 71 11.43 7.61 4.98
N LEU A 72 12.15 6.91 4.11
CA LEU A 72 11.59 5.81 3.32
C LEU A 72 11.30 4.58 4.18
N THR A 73 12.17 4.24 5.13
CA THR A 73 11.94 3.14 6.07
C THR A 73 10.74 3.44 6.95
N GLN A 74 10.65 4.64 7.55
CA GLN A 74 9.51 5.05 8.35
C GLN A 74 8.18 4.96 7.57
N LYS A 75 8.14 5.52 6.36
CA LYS A 75 6.92 5.46 5.50
C LYS A 75 6.54 4.03 5.12
N ARG A 76 7.51 3.13 4.95
CA ARG A 76 7.22 1.71 4.69
C ARG A 76 6.61 1.05 5.91
N THR A 77 7.20 1.24 7.08
CA THR A 77 6.69 0.72 8.36
C THR A 77 5.28 1.21 8.62
N GLU A 78 5.02 2.51 8.47
CA GLU A 78 3.68 3.10 8.64
C GLU A 78 2.65 2.52 7.66
N ARG A 79 3.01 2.31 6.39
CA ARG A 79 2.08 1.69 5.41
C ARG A 79 1.74 0.26 5.78
N ILE A 80 2.75 -0.50 6.21
CA ILE A 80 2.57 -1.90 6.58
C ILE A 80 1.72 -2.01 7.85
N SER A 81 2.03 -1.24 8.89
CA SER A 81 1.27 -1.26 10.15
C SER A 81 -0.18 -0.83 9.93
N ASN A 82 -0.42 0.20 9.11
CA ASN A 82 -1.77 0.62 8.75
C ASN A 82 -2.52 -0.46 7.97
N PHE A 83 -1.87 -1.09 6.99
CA PHE A 83 -2.47 -2.19 6.22
C PHE A 83 -2.81 -3.38 7.12
N TRP A 84 -1.89 -3.78 7.97
CA TRP A 84 -2.10 -4.86 8.94
C TRP A 84 -3.25 -4.54 9.90
N GLY A 85 -3.29 -3.33 10.44
CA GLY A 85 -4.39 -2.88 11.31
C GLY A 85 -5.75 -2.96 10.63
N LEU A 86 -5.85 -2.62 9.34
CA LEU A 86 -7.09 -2.79 8.57
C LEU A 86 -7.46 -4.27 8.37
N LEU A 87 -6.48 -5.11 8.06
CA LEU A 87 -6.68 -6.53 7.85
C LEU A 87 -7.12 -7.23 9.15
N ARG A 88 -6.43 -6.97 10.25
CA ARG A 88 -6.75 -7.47 11.59
C ARG A 88 -8.18 -7.13 11.99
N ARG A 89 -8.61 -5.87 11.81
CA ARG A 89 -9.99 -5.45 12.09
C ARG A 89 -11.00 -6.26 11.27
N ARG A 90 -10.71 -6.57 10.01
CA ARG A 90 -11.60 -7.38 9.16
C ARG A 90 -11.66 -8.84 9.62
N LEU A 91 -10.53 -9.41 10.04
CA LEU A 91 -10.47 -10.78 10.55
C LEU A 91 -11.23 -10.92 11.88
N LEU A 92 -11.01 -9.99 12.82
CA LEU A 92 -11.74 -9.95 14.09
C LEU A 92 -13.24 -9.74 13.88
N ALA A 93 -13.64 -8.83 12.98
CA ALA A 93 -15.05 -8.65 12.64
C ALA A 93 -15.69 -9.88 11.99
N ALA A 94 -14.90 -10.70 11.27
CA ALA A 94 -15.37 -11.97 10.75
C ALA A 94 -15.56 -13.00 11.88
N ALA A 95 -14.60 -13.10 12.80
CA ALA A 95 -14.68 -13.96 13.98
C ALA A 95 -15.92 -13.62 14.84
N GLU A 96 -16.14 -12.34 15.15
CA GLU A 96 -17.30 -11.86 15.93
C GLU A 96 -18.65 -12.23 15.25
N ARG A 97 -18.72 -12.17 13.91
CA ARG A 97 -19.93 -12.59 13.18
C ARG A 97 -20.19 -14.09 13.29
N LEU A 98 -19.14 -14.90 13.32
CA LEU A 98 -19.24 -16.35 13.50
C LEU A 98 -19.63 -16.71 14.93
N GLU A 99 -19.07 -16.02 15.92
CA GLU A 99 -19.46 -16.13 17.33
C GLU A 99 -20.96 -15.86 17.52
N LYS A 100 -21.47 -14.73 17.01
CA LYS A 100 -22.91 -14.42 17.02
C LYS A 100 -23.76 -15.44 16.24
N LEU A 101 -23.18 -16.15 15.27
CA LEU A 101 -23.89 -17.22 14.57
C LEU A 101 -23.99 -18.47 15.45
N ILE A 102 -22.90 -18.82 16.15
CA ILE A 102 -22.86 -19.91 17.13
C ILE A 102 -23.86 -19.66 18.26
N GLU A 103 -23.88 -18.46 18.87
CA GLU A 103 -24.83 -18.12 19.94
C GLU A 103 -26.30 -18.29 19.50
N ARG A 104 -26.62 -17.90 18.26
CA ARG A 104 -27.97 -18.06 17.71
C ARG A 104 -28.33 -19.51 17.45
N ILE A 105 -27.35 -20.34 17.10
CA ILE A 105 -27.51 -21.78 16.93
C ILE A 105 -27.76 -22.43 18.29
N GLU A 106 -26.93 -22.14 19.28
CA GLU A 106 -27.08 -22.65 20.66
C GLU A 106 -28.45 -22.26 21.24
N SER A 107 -28.87 -21.00 21.09
CA SER A 107 -30.20 -20.54 21.51
C SER A 107 -31.35 -21.29 20.82
N ARG A 108 -31.16 -21.72 19.57
CA ARG A 108 -32.15 -22.51 18.84
C ARG A 108 -32.15 -23.98 19.26
N LEU A 109 -30.99 -24.55 19.57
CA LEU A 109 -30.90 -25.92 20.09
C LEU A 109 -31.60 -26.04 21.42
N ALA A 110 -31.35 -25.10 22.34
CA ALA A 110 -32.04 -25.05 23.64
C ALA A 110 -33.57 -25.03 23.50
N LYS A 111 -34.10 -24.31 22.49
CA LYS A 111 -35.54 -24.27 22.21
C LYS A 111 -36.08 -25.56 21.57
N ILE A 112 -35.26 -26.29 20.82
CA ILE A 112 -35.67 -27.59 20.25
C ILE A 112 -35.73 -28.64 21.34
N GLU A 113 -34.72 -28.65 22.22
CA GLU A 113 -34.64 -29.52 23.39
C GLU A 113 -35.83 -29.33 24.34
N GLU A 114 -36.23 -28.07 24.60
CA GLU A 114 -37.40 -27.75 25.43
C GLU A 114 -38.73 -28.22 24.82
N VAL A 115 -38.84 -28.25 23.48
CA VAL A 115 -40.09 -28.59 22.78
C VAL A 115 -40.20 -30.10 22.49
N ASN A 116 -39.07 -30.77 22.25
CA ASN A 116 -39.02 -32.17 21.86
C ASN A 116 -37.89 -32.89 22.62
N GLU A 117 -38.21 -33.46 23.78
CA GLU A 117 -37.25 -34.24 24.60
C GLU A 117 -36.72 -35.50 23.89
N ASP A 118 -37.43 -36.04 22.89
CA ASP A 118 -37.06 -37.27 22.18
C ASP A 118 -36.09 -37.06 20.99
N VAL A 119 -35.66 -35.82 20.74
CA VAL A 119 -34.78 -35.50 19.62
C VAL A 119 -33.32 -35.62 20.05
N ASP A 120 -32.58 -36.52 19.40
CA ASP A 120 -31.12 -36.63 19.57
C ASP A 120 -30.41 -35.40 18.97
N LEU A 121 -29.72 -34.65 19.82
CA LEU A 121 -28.96 -33.44 19.47
C LEU A 121 -27.45 -33.61 19.66
N ASP A 122 -26.98 -34.81 20.03
CA ASP A 122 -25.58 -35.03 20.42
C ASP A 122 -24.61 -34.69 19.29
N ASP A 123 -24.90 -35.16 18.06
CA ASP A 123 -24.10 -34.87 16.87
C ASP A 123 -24.03 -33.36 16.56
N ILE A 124 -25.13 -32.64 16.76
CA ILE A 124 -25.21 -31.20 16.48
C ILE A 124 -24.43 -30.43 17.55
N ASN A 125 -24.58 -30.79 18.81
CA ASN A 125 -23.82 -30.20 19.91
C ASN A 125 -22.31 -30.42 19.75
N ALA A 126 -21.90 -31.61 19.30
CA ALA A 126 -20.50 -31.91 18.99
C ALA A 126 -19.95 -31.01 17.87
N GLN A 127 -20.71 -30.81 16.80
CA GLN A 127 -20.31 -29.91 15.70
C GLN A 127 -20.26 -28.43 16.11
N VAL A 128 -21.16 -27.99 17.00
CA VAL A 128 -21.10 -26.63 17.57
C VAL A 128 -19.84 -26.46 18.41
N LEU A 129 -19.51 -27.45 19.25
CA LEU A 129 -18.28 -27.43 20.05
C LEU A 129 -17.03 -27.38 19.17
N GLU A 130 -16.97 -28.21 18.13
CA GLU A 130 -15.86 -28.20 17.15
C GLU A 130 -15.71 -26.81 16.51
N ALA A 131 -16.83 -26.19 16.09
CA ALA A 131 -16.82 -24.84 15.53
C ALA A 131 -16.29 -23.78 16.50
N LYS A 132 -16.58 -23.91 17.81
CA LYS A 132 -16.04 -23.03 18.86
C LYS A 132 -14.55 -23.21 19.01
N GLU A 133 -14.07 -24.45 19.07
CA GLU A 133 -12.64 -24.75 19.17
C GLU A 133 -11.87 -24.19 17.98
N MET A 134 -12.35 -24.41 16.74
CA MET A 134 -11.75 -23.81 15.55
C MET A 134 -11.75 -22.28 15.60
N LEU A 135 -12.82 -21.65 16.09
CA LEU A 135 -12.88 -20.20 16.25
C LEU A 135 -11.84 -19.70 17.26
N THR A 136 -11.66 -20.39 18.38
CA THR A 136 -10.61 -20.03 19.36
C THR A 136 -9.21 -20.17 18.77
N ALA A 137 -8.94 -21.24 18.00
CA ALA A 137 -7.67 -21.41 17.31
C ALA A 137 -7.41 -20.29 16.29
N VAL A 138 -8.44 -19.86 15.55
CA VAL A 138 -8.35 -18.71 14.64
C VAL A 138 -8.00 -17.42 15.39
N MET A 139 -8.59 -17.18 16.57
CA MET A 139 -8.25 -16.00 17.38
C MET A 139 -6.80 -16.04 17.83
N THR A 140 -6.31 -17.19 18.32
CA THR A 140 -4.89 -17.37 18.66
C THR A 140 -3.98 -17.15 17.46
N ASN A 141 -4.36 -17.62 16.28
CA ASN A 141 -3.58 -17.39 15.05
C ASN A 141 -3.56 -15.90 14.66
N ILE A 142 -4.65 -15.16 14.83
CA ILE A 142 -4.68 -13.71 14.59
C ILE A 142 -3.69 -12.99 15.53
N GLU A 143 -3.61 -13.39 16.80
CA GLU A 143 -2.65 -12.83 17.77
C GLU A 143 -1.21 -13.22 17.43
N ALA A 144 -0.96 -14.47 17.03
CA ALA A 144 0.35 -14.90 16.58
C ALA A 144 0.81 -14.11 15.34
N ALA A 145 -0.12 -13.79 14.43
CA ALA A 145 0.16 -12.96 13.26
C ALA A 145 0.53 -11.51 13.62
N ASP A 146 -0.03 -10.95 14.71
CA ASP A 146 0.38 -9.64 15.22
C ASP A 146 1.88 -9.65 15.60
N VAL A 147 2.31 -10.67 16.33
CA VAL A 147 3.71 -10.85 16.77
C VAL A 147 4.65 -11.05 15.58
N GLU A 148 4.25 -11.85 14.59
CA GLU A 148 5.03 -12.08 13.38
C GLU A 148 5.17 -10.81 12.53
N VAL A 149 4.15 -9.95 12.48
CA VAL A 149 4.24 -8.67 11.78
C VAL A 149 5.21 -7.72 12.46
N GLU A 150 5.18 -7.63 13.79
CA GLU A 150 6.14 -6.81 14.54
C GLU A 150 7.58 -7.32 14.35
N THR A 151 7.76 -8.64 14.40
CA THR A 151 9.05 -9.29 14.14
C THR A 151 9.53 -9.04 12.70
N ALA A 152 8.63 -9.11 11.71
CA ALA A 152 8.94 -8.84 10.31
C ALA A 152 9.31 -7.37 10.05
N LEU A 153 8.74 -6.43 10.81
CA LEU A 153 9.09 -5.01 10.73
C LEU A 153 10.47 -4.69 11.33
N ALA A 154 10.93 -5.50 12.30
CA ALA A 154 12.25 -5.37 12.91
C ALA A 154 13.36 -6.10 12.12
N SER A 155 12.99 -6.99 11.19
CA SER A 155 13.95 -7.80 10.41
C SER A 155 14.74 -6.99 9.38
N GLN A 156 16.02 -7.36 9.20
CA GLN A 156 16.88 -6.84 8.13
C GLN A 156 16.42 -7.30 6.73
N GLU A 157 15.71 -8.42 6.65
CA GLU A 157 15.19 -9.00 5.43
C GLU A 157 13.65 -9.06 5.45
N PRO A 158 12.96 -7.93 5.19
CA PRO A 158 11.51 -7.85 5.32
C PRO A 158 10.78 -8.79 4.36
N LYS A 159 11.34 -9.06 3.17
CA LYS A 159 10.65 -9.87 2.14
C LYS A 159 10.40 -11.31 2.59
N GLU A 160 11.38 -11.92 3.25
CA GLU A 160 11.28 -13.30 3.73
C GLU A 160 10.40 -13.37 4.97
N ALA A 161 10.56 -12.44 5.90
CA ALA A 161 9.72 -12.37 7.10
C ALA A 161 8.22 -12.20 6.76
N PHE A 162 7.89 -11.38 5.75
CA PHE A 162 6.51 -11.25 5.26
C PHE A 162 5.98 -12.47 4.48
N ALA A 163 6.81 -13.45 4.13
CA ALA A 163 6.31 -14.70 3.54
C ALA A 163 5.52 -15.51 4.58
N MET A 164 6.03 -15.59 5.81
CA MET A 164 5.38 -16.30 6.92
C MET A 164 4.05 -15.65 7.29
N VAL A 165 4.03 -14.32 7.46
CA VAL A 165 2.81 -13.54 7.71
C VAL A 165 1.74 -13.82 6.63
N ARG A 166 2.14 -13.87 5.36
CA ARG A 166 1.21 -14.15 4.25
C ARG A 166 0.63 -15.57 4.28
N SER A 167 1.43 -16.56 4.67
CA SER A 167 0.93 -17.93 4.85
C SER A 167 -0.09 -17.98 5.97
N LEU A 168 0.25 -17.42 7.11
CA LEU A 168 -0.58 -17.41 8.31
C LEU A 168 -1.93 -16.69 8.05
N VAL A 169 -1.92 -15.54 7.36
CA VAL A 169 -3.16 -14.86 6.93
C VAL A 169 -4.01 -15.73 6.00
N LYS A 170 -3.39 -16.51 5.11
CA LYS A 170 -4.10 -17.39 4.19
C LYS A 170 -4.74 -18.56 4.93
N GLU A 171 -4.05 -19.11 5.93
CA GLU A 171 -4.54 -20.15 6.83
C GLU A 171 -5.74 -19.65 7.62
N ILE A 172 -5.60 -18.52 8.34
CA ILE A 172 -6.72 -17.86 9.06
C ILE A 172 -7.94 -17.67 8.15
N LYS A 173 -7.72 -17.20 6.92
CA LYS A 173 -8.81 -17.00 5.97
C LYS A 173 -9.49 -18.33 5.61
N SER A 174 -8.72 -19.40 5.40
CA SER A 174 -9.23 -20.72 5.08
C SER A 174 -10.10 -21.23 6.24
N ASP A 175 -9.59 -21.14 7.46
CA ASP A 175 -10.26 -21.61 8.66
C ASP A 175 -11.58 -20.85 8.90
N LEU A 176 -11.60 -19.53 8.73
CA LEU A 176 -12.83 -18.72 8.80
C LEU A 176 -13.89 -19.16 7.78
N ILE A 177 -13.47 -19.52 6.56
CA ILE A 177 -14.39 -20.02 5.52
C ILE A 177 -14.90 -21.41 5.91
N GLU A 178 -14.05 -22.26 6.45
CA GLU A 178 -14.41 -23.61 6.88
C GLU A 178 -15.40 -23.59 8.04
N ILE A 179 -15.14 -22.78 9.08
CA ILE A 179 -16.08 -22.55 10.19
C ILE A 179 -17.42 -22.08 9.64
N HIS A 180 -17.43 -21.09 8.74
CA HIS A 180 -18.68 -20.61 8.14
C HIS A 180 -19.44 -21.72 7.41
N ARG A 181 -18.74 -22.55 6.61
CA ARG A 181 -19.36 -23.68 5.90
C ARG A 181 -19.97 -24.70 6.86
N LYS A 182 -19.24 -25.08 7.90
CA LYS A 182 -19.73 -25.99 8.95
C LYS A 182 -20.98 -25.43 9.64
N LEU A 183 -20.96 -24.16 10.04
CA LEU A 183 -22.13 -23.52 10.66
C LEU A 183 -23.34 -23.44 9.72
N VAL A 184 -23.14 -23.21 8.41
CA VAL A 184 -24.23 -23.20 7.43
C VAL A 184 -24.82 -24.61 7.24
N HIS A 185 -23.97 -25.65 7.22
CA HIS A 185 -24.42 -27.04 7.18
C HIS A 185 -25.28 -27.38 8.39
N LEU A 186 -24.79 -27.03 9.58
CA LEU A 186 -25.49 -27.25 10.85
C LEU A 186 -26.87 -26.57 10.89
N ILE A 187 -27.00 -25.36 10.33
CA ILE A 187 -28.30 -24.68 10.20
C ILE A 187 -29.25 -25.46 9.26
N GLY A 188 -28.72 -26.14 8.24
CA GLY A 188 -29.47 -27.04 7.37
C GLY A 188 -30.02 -28.24 8.15
N ASP A 189 -29.15 -28.90 8.91
CA ASP A 189 -29.50 -30.07 9.73
C ASP A 189 -30.60 -29.72 10.75
N MET A 190 -30.42 -28.59 11.46
CA MET A 190 -31.41 -28.05 12.41
C MET A 190 -32.77 -27.72 11.77
N LYS A 191 -32.81 -27.34 10.49
CA LYS A 191 -34.08 -27.09 9.79
C LYS A 191 -34.81 -28.39 9.46
N GLY A 192 -34.08 -29.47 9.16
CA GLY A 192 -34.63 -30.81 8.95
C GLY A 192 -35.40 -31.32 10.17
N LEU A 193 -34.92 -30.98 11.37
CA LEU A 193 -35.56 -31.33 12.63
C LEU A 193 -36.91 -30.62 12.88
N ARG A 194 -37.19 -29.52 12.17
CA ARG A 194 -38.40 -28.69 12.38
C ARG A 194 -39.54 -28.97 11.39
N VAL A 195 -39.30 -29.68 10.28
CA VAL A 195 -40.28 -29.82 9.19
C VAL A 195 -41.37 -30.89 9.40
N GLY A 196 -41.48 -31.48 10.60
CA GLY A 196 -42.49 -32.51 10.91
C GLY A 196 -43.74 -32.06 11.69
N GLN A 197 -43.76 -30.89 12.35
CA GLN A 197 -44.80 -30.55 13.35
C GLN A 197 -45.40 -29.15 13.17
N GLY A 198 -45.75 -28.79 11.93
CA GLY A 198 -46.30 -27.46 11.61
C GLY A 198 -47.46 -27.40 10.62
N ALA A 199 -48.08 -28.52 10.25
CA ALA A 199 -49.24 -28.51 9.37
C ALA A 199 -50.22 -29.65 9.70
N SER A 200 -51.14 -29.40 10.63
CA SER A 200 -52.51 -29.84 10.41
C SER A 200 -53.10 -28.89 9.36
N PRO A 201 -53.46 -29.35 8.14
CA PRO A 201 -54.22 -28.54 7.22
C PRO A 201 -55.63 -28.39 7.80
N SER A 202 -55.89 -27.26 8.47
CA SER A 202 -57.25 -26.85 8.82
C SER A 202 -58.01 -26.49 7.55
N SER A 203 -58.52 -27.51 6.87
CA SER A 203 -59.55 -27.43 5.85
C SER A 203 -60.84 -26.89 6.48
N ALA A 204 -61.10 -25.59 6.36
CA ALA A 204 -62.45 -25.00 6.35
C ALA A 204 -62.36 -23.51 6.02
N VAL A 205 -62.19 -23.17 4.74
CA VAL A 205 -62.60 -21.85 4.24
C VAL A 205 -63.84 -22.08 3.40
N THR A 206 -65.00 -21.80 4.00
CA THR A 206 -66.30 -21.77 3.35
C THR A 206 -66.28 -20.69 2.25
N PRO A 207 -66.70 -20.99 1.01
CA PRO A 207 -66.73 -19.99 -0.05
C PRO A 207 -67.93 -19.06 0.17
N THR A 208 -67.65 -17.82 0.58
CA THR A 208 -68.63 -16.72 0.46
C THR A 208 -68.52 -16.18 -0.95
N GLU A 209 -69.51 -16.51 -1.79
CA GLU A 209 -69.72 -15.86 -3.10
C GLU A 209 -69.93 -14.35 -2.90
N VAL A 210 -69.11 -13.54 -3.59
CA VAL A 210 -69.37 -12.12 -3.80
C VAL A 210 -69.33 -11.88 -5.32
N PRO A 211 -70.36 -11.23 -5.89
CA PRO A 211 -70.55 -11.19 -7.33
C PRO A 211 -69.61 -10.20 -8.02
N ALA A 212 -69.23 -10.57 -9.24
CA ALA A 212 -68.42 -9.79 -10.15
C ALA A 212 -69.06 -8.42 -10.45
N THR A 213 -68.30 -7.34 -10.26
CA THR A 213 -68.57 -6.04 -10.87
C THR A 213 -67.35 -5.59 -11.67
N ALA A 214 -67.61 -5.22 -12.92
CA ALA A 214 -66.66 -5.02 -13.99
C ALA A 214 -65.70 -3.84 -13.83
N THR A 215 -64.53 -4.04 -14.42
CA THR A 215 -63.51 -3.05 -14.82
C THR A 215 -64.08 -1.89 -15.63
N PRO A 216 -63.62 -0.65 -15.37
CA PRO A 216 -63.24 0.23 -16.47
C PRO A 216 -61.80 0.78 -16.35
N THR A 217 -61.08 0.56 -17.45
CA THR A 217 -60.11 1.39 -18.20
C THR A 217 -59.48 2.64 -17.54
N PRO A 218 -58.16 2.86 -17.69
CA PRO A 218 -57.44 4.00 -17.11
C PRO A 218 -57.57 5.28 -17.96
N THR A 219 -57.81 6.42 -17.29
CA THR A 219 -57.62 7.76 -17.85
C THR A 219 -56.36 8.38 -17.25
N VAL A 220 -55.39 8.66 -18.12
CA VAL A 220 -54.17 9.40 -17.81
C VAL A 220 -54.51 10.88 -17.75
N GLU A 221 -54.29 11.53 -16.61
CA GLU A 221 -54.29 12.99 -16.50
C GLU A 221 -52.90 13.45 -16.06
N VAL A 222 -52.22 14.15 -16.98
CA VAL A 222 -50.92 14.79 -16.78
C VAL A 222 -51.18 16.10 -16.05
N THR A 223 -50.75 16.21 -14.79
CA THR A 223 -50.75 17.49 -14.06
C THR A 223 -49.33 17.98 -13.86
N LEU A 224 -49.04 19.12 -14.49
CA LEU A 224 -47.79 19.85 -14.43
C LEU A 224 -47.58 20.50 -13.06
N THR A 225 -46.33 20.46 -12.62
CA THR A 225 -45.71 21.21 -11.53
C THR A 225 -46.09 22.70 -11.53
N PRO A 226 -46.19 23.32 -10.34
CA PRO A 226 -45.55 24.62 -10.19
C PRO A 226 -44.57 24.70 -9.00
N THR A 227 -43.37 25.11 -9.37
CA THR A 227 -42.36 25.90 -8.65
C THR A 227 -42.82 26.55 -7.34
N VAL A 228 -42.14 26.20 -6.24
CA VAL A 228 -42.16 26.94 -4.97
C VAL A 228 -40.88 27.79 -4.87
N VAL A 229 -41.07 29.08 -4.69
CA VAL A 229 -40.07 30.14 -4.44
C VAL A 229 -39.62 30.09 -2.96
N PRO A 230 -38.33 30.33 -2.65
CA PRO A 230 -37.88 30.42 -1.26
C PRO A 230 -38.13 31.83 -0.69
N THR A 231 -38.92 31.91 0.37
CA THR A 231 -39.11 33.13 1.17
C THR A 231 -38.12 33.13 2.33
N GLY A 232 -37.20 34.09 2.32
CA GLY A 232 -36.32 34.40 3.43
C GLY A 232 -36.98 35.27 4.50
N GLY A 233 -36.39 35.25 5.68
CA GLY A 233 -36.69 36.07 6.86
C GLY A 233 -36.34 35.25 8.11
N VAL A 234 -35.57 35.70 9.09
CA VAL A 234 -35.03 37.03 9.47
C VAL A 234 -33.72 36.76 10.23
#